data_AF-A0A6P7TQU2-F1
#
_entry.id   AF-A0A6P7TQU2-F1
#
_cell.length_a   1.000
_cell.length_b   1.000
_cell.length_c   1.000
_cell.angle_alpha   90.00
_cell.angle_beta   90.00
_cell.angle_gamma   90.00
#
_symmetry.space_group_name_H-M   'P 1'
#
loop_
_entity.id
_entity.type
_entity.pdbx_description
1 polymer ?
#
loop_
_entity_poly.entity_id
_entity_poly.type
_entity_poly.pdbx_seq_one_letter_code
_entity_poly.pdbx_strand_id
1 'polypeptide(L)'
;MFHNLRSDISRKQYLKFTEIDDNTIAWVNSMDLKGAILNDRIVTEKAKAFALNLEITEFKGSKGWLVKFKKRNGLKLRNMHGESATPNLVSDFIELIKNKISLYGAQNVYNADETGLFYKMIPSKSVCKTIKSGYKVLKDRVSVMLCTNVDGTDKRTPLLIGLFKNPRFFKNFDIKKYVIYSNSKRAWMDSRIFNQFLLKWEMELRKQDRKIFLVVDQSLKTN
;
A
#
# COMPACT_ATOMS: atom_id res chain seq x y z
N MET A 1 -36.41 42.54 -41.09
CA MET A 1 -36.15 42.76 -39.66
C MET A 1 -36.86 41.70 -38.87
N PHE A 2 -36.17 41.07 -37.91
CA PHE A 2 -36.61 40.31 -36.72
C PHE A 2 -35.70 39.09 -36.53
N HIS A 3 -34.59 39.34 -35.84
CA HIS A 3 -33.68 38.34 -35.29
C HIS A 3 -34.43 37.53 -34.23
N ASN A 4 -34.41 36.20 -34.34
CA ASN A 4 -34.94 35.29 -33.33
C ASN A 4 -33.79 34.82 -32.43
N LEU A 5 -33.48 35.61 -31.40
CA LEU A 5 -32.60 35.24 -30.29
C LEU A 5 -33.29 34.17 -29.45
N ARG A 6 -33.10 32.89 -29.80
CA ARG A 6 -33.32 31.79 -28.85
C ARG A 6 -32.14 31.81 -27.87
N SER A 7 -32.35 32.54 -26.78
CA SER A 7 -31.48 32.53 -25.61
C SER A 7 -31.30 31.11 -25.07
N ASP A 8 -30.05 30.66 -24.97
CA ASP A 8 -29.61 29.55 -24.13
C ASP A 8 -29.91 29.89 -22.65
N ILE A 9 -31.14 29.59 -22.21
CA ILE A 9 -31.46 29.60 -20.78
C ILE A 9 -31.00 28.27 -20.19
N SER A 10 -29.70 28.16 -19.95
CA SER A 10 -29.16 27.20 -19.00
C SER A 10 -29.77 27.49 -17.63
N ARG A 11 -30.56 26.56 -17.09
CA ARG A 11 -31.04 26.62 -15.70
C ARG A 11 -29.82 26.66 -14.77
N LYS A 12 -29.41 27.86 -14.32
CA LYS A 12 -28.52 28.03 -13.18
C LYS A 12 -29.20 27.39 -11.97
N GLN A 13 -28.76 26.20 -11.58
CA GLN A 13 -29.27 25.52 -10.39
C GLN A 13 -28.83 26.32 -9.16
N TYR A 14 -29.75 27.08 -8.57
CA TYR A 14 -29.49 27.84 -7.35
C TYR A 14 -29.14 26.86 -6.23
N LEU A 15 -27.90 26.94 -5.73
CA LEU A 15 -27.43 26.11 -4.63
C LEU A 15 -27.90 26.75 -3.33
N LYS A 16 -28.78 26.05 -2.59
CA LYS A 16 -29.39 26.55 -1.34
C LYS A 16 -28.36 26.93 -0.25
N PHE A 17 -27.12 26.47 -0.34
CA PHE A 17 -26.07 26.64 0.68
C PHE A 17 -24.70 26.96 0.05
N THR A 18 -24.65 27.88 -0.92
CA THR A 18 -23.41 28.27 -1.63
C THR A 18 -22.28 28.65 -0.68
N GLU A 19 -22.54 29.51 0.31
CA GLU A 19 -21.52 29.99 1.25
C GLU A 19 -20.90 28.85 2.08
N ILE A 20 -21.69 27.85 2.45
CA ILE A 20 -21.19 26.66 3.15
C ILE A 20 -20.35 25.80 2.21
N ASP A 21 -20.78 25.63 0.96
CA ASP A 21 -20.01 24.93 -0.09
C ASP A 21 -18.64 25.60 -0.31
N ASP A 22 -18.62 26.93 -0.49
CA ASP A 22 -17.42 27.72 -0.77
C ASP A 22 -16.43 27.70 0.39
N ASN A 23 -16.92 27.90 1.63
CA ASN A 23 -16.09 27.81 2.83
C ASN A 23 -15.54 26.39 3.04
N THR A 24 -16.35 25.36 2.74
CA THR A 24 -15.92 23.97 2.88
C THR A 24 -14.86 23.61 1.86
N ILE A 25 -14.99 24.02 0.59
CA ILE A 25 -13.96 23.70 -0.42
C ILE A 25 -12.66 24.47 -0.19
N ALA A 26 -12.72 25.75 0.21
CA ALA A 26 -11.53 26.51 0.58
C ALA A 26 -10.76 25.84 1.72
N TRP A 27 -11.49 25.36 2.73
CA TRP A 27 -10.90 24.62 3.85
C TRP A 27 -10.33 23.25 3.44
N VAL A 28 -11.06 22.49 2.62
CA VAL A 28 -10.57 21.20 2.08
C VAL A 28 -9.26 21.39 1.32
N ASN A 29 -9.18 22.40 0.44
CA ASN A 29 -7.97 22.70 -0.33
C ASN A 29 -6.80 23.11 0.59
N SER A 30 -7.06 23.92 1.62
CA SER A 30 -6.01 24.28 2.59
C SER A 30 -5.48 23.08 3.37
N MET A 31 -6.33 22.10 3.68
CA MET A 31 -5.95 20.90 4.42
C MET A 31 -5.22 19.89 3.52
N ASP A 32 -5.62 19.79 2.25
CA ASP A 32 -4.94 19.00 1.23
C ASP A 32 -3.50 19.50 1.00
N LEU A 33 -3.30 20.82 0.89
CA LEU A 33 -1.97 21.45 0.81
C LEU A 33 -1.08 21.15 2.04
N LYS A 34 -1.69 20.91 3.20
CA LYS A 34 -0.99 20.56 4.45
C LYS A 34 -0.79 19.05 4.62
N GLY A 35 -1.19 18.25 3.63
CA GLY A 35 -1.08 16.79 3.66
C GLY A 35 -2.03 16.11 4.65
N ALA A 36 -3.12 16.78 5.08
CA ALA A 36 -4.06 16.21 6.04
C ALA A 36 -4.98 15.18 5.39
N ILE A 37 -5.18 14.05 6.06
CA ILE A 37 -6.10 13.00 5.60
C ILE A 37 -7.53 13.38 5.98
N LEU A 38 -8.36 13.66 4.97
CA LEU A 38 -9.77 14.01 5.15
C LEU A 38 -10.69 12.85 4.77
N ASN A 39 -11.66 12.56 5.64
CA ASN A 39 -12.73 11.63 5.35
C ASN A 39 -14.09 12.34 5.31
N ASP A 40 -15.11 11.65 4.79
CA ASP A 40 -16.47 12.17 4.62
C ASP A 40 -17.06 12.78 5.90
N ARG A 41 -16.76 12.18 7.07
CA ARG A 41 -17.25 12.68 8.37
C ARG A 41 -16.57 14.01 8.73
N ILE A 42 -15.26 14.09 8.58
CA ILE A 42 -14.47 15.30 8.86
C ILE A 42 -14.97 16.47 8.01
N VAL A 43 -15.16 16.25 6.71
CA VAL A 43 -15.69 17.27 5.78
C VAL A 43 -17.11 17.70 6.17
N THR A 44 -17.96 16.74 6.54
CA THR A 44 -19.35 17.03 6.93
C THR A 44 -19.43 17.82 8.25
N GLU A 45 -18.64 17.45 9.26
CA GLU A 45 -18.63 18.15 10.54
C GLU A 45 -18.06 19.56 10.39
N LYS A 46 -17.04 19.75 9.54
CA LYS A 46 -16.54 21.09 9.25
C LYS A 46 -17.59 21.97 8.55
N ALA A 47 -18.33 21.42 7.59
CA ALA A 47 -19.40 22.14 6.92
C ALA A 47 -20.53 22.54 7.89
N LYS A 48 -20.87 21.68 8.86
CA LYS A 48 -21.82 22.02 9.94
C LYS A 48 -21.28 23.12 10.85
N ALA A 49 -19.98 23.11 11.16
CA ALA A 49 -19.36 24.17 11.94
C ALA A 49 -19.41 25.52 11.19
N PHE A 50 -19.22 25.53 9.87
CA PHE A 50 -19.43 26.72 9.06
C PHE A 50 -20.89 27.17 9.05
N ALA A 51 -21.83 26.24 8.95
CA ALA A 51 -23.26 26.56 9.04
C ALA A 51 -23.62 27.20 10.39
N LEU A 52 -23.08 26.69 11.50
CA LEU A 52 -23.28 27.25 12.83
C LEU A 52 -22.71 28.67 12.93
N ASN A 53 -21.49 28.90 12.41
CA ASN A 53 -20.85 30.21 12.42
C ASN A 53 -21.56 31.25 11.55
N LEU A 54 -22.29 30.80 10.51
CA LEU A 54 -23.13 31.63 9.66
C LEU A 54 -24.58 31.72 10.15
N GLU A 55 -24.89 31.14 11.32
CA GLU A 55 -26.23 31.08 11.90
C GLU A 55 -27.28 30.37 11.00
N ILE A 56 -26.83 29.51 10.08
CA ILE A 56 -27.68 28.73 9.16
C ILE A 56 -28.08 27.41 9.83
N THR A 57 -29.24 27.41 10.49
CA THR A 57 -29.76 26.23 11.22
C THR A 57 -30.37 25.15 10.32
N GLU A 58 -30.73 25.49 9.07
CA GLU A 58 -31.35 24.54 8.14
C GLU A 58 -30.36 23.51 7.56
N PHE A 59 -29.05 23.78 7.64
CA PHE A 59 -28.04 22.91 7.06
C PHE A 59 -27.74 21.71 7.94
N LYS A 60 -28.17 20.52 7.51
CA LYS A 60 -27.99 19.26 8.25
C LYS A 60 -26.73 18.47 7.87
N GLY A 61 -25.95 18.92 6.88
CA GLY A 61 -24.81 18.14 6.36
C GLY A 61 -25.21 16.77 5.82
N SER A 62 -26.30 16.70 5.04
CA SER A 62 -26.84 15.42 4.58
C SER A 62 -25.86 14.65 3.68
N LYS A 63 -25.98 13.31 3.64
CA LYS A 63 -25.21 12.47 2.70
C LYS A 63 -25.41 12.91 1.24
N GLY A 64 -26.65 13.31 0.89
CA GLY A 64 -26.97 13.80 -0.45
C GLY A 64 -26.27 15.12 -0.80
N TRP A 65 -26.11 16.02 0.17
CA TRP A 65 -25.31 17.23 0.00
C TRP A 65 -23.84 16.87 -0.24
N LEU A 66 -23.24 16.02 0.61
CA LEU A 66 -21.83 15.66 0.52
C LEU A 66 -21.48 14.99 -0.82
N VAL A 67 -22.34 14.10 -1.33
CA VAL A 67 -22.15 13.47 -2.64
C VAL A 67 -22.14 14.51 -3.76
N LYS A 68 -23.08 15.47 -3.73
CA LYS A 68 -23.15 16.53 -4.75
C LYS A 68 -21.99 17.53 -4.59
N PHE A 69 -21.61 17.90 -3.37
CA PHE A 69 -20.46 18.75 -3.04
C PHE A 69 -19.16 18.17 -3.62
N LYS A 70 -18.90 16.89 -3.35
CA LYS A 70 -17.74 16.19 -3.91
C LYS A 70 -17.75 16.17 -5.43
N LYS A 71 -18.90 15.88 -6.04
CA LYS A 71 -19.07 15.88 -7.50
C LYS A 71 -18.80 17.25 -8.12
N ARG A 72 -19.33 18.34 -7.52
CA ARG A 72 -19.14 19.71 -8.01
C ARG A 72 -17.68 20.16 -7.95
N ASN A 73 -16.99 19.80 -6.86
CA ASN A 73 -15.61 20.24 -6.61
C ASN A 73 -14.55 19.24 -7.10
N GLY A 74 -14.93 18.22 -7.89
CA GLY A 74 -14.00 17.23 -8.43
C GLY A 74 -13.32 16.34 -7.37
N LEU A 75 -13.84 16.31 -6.14
CA LEU A 75 -13.26 15.52 -5.05
C LEU A 75 -13.59 14.04 -5.26
N LYS A 76 -12.55 13.23 -5.43
CA LYS A 76 -12.66 11.78 -5.56
C LYS A 76 -12.10 11.12 -4.31
N LEU A 77 -12.83 10.14 -3.77
CA LEU A 77 -12.26 9.25 -2.77
C LEU A 77 -11.20 8.41 -3.48
N ARG A 78 -9.93 8.66 -3.18
CA ARG A 78 -8.82 7.87 -3.71
C ARG A 78 -8.36 6.89 -2.64
N ASN A 79 -8.05 5.66 -3.03
CA ASN A 79 -7.29 4.78 -2.16
C ASN A 79 -5.90 5.39 -2.02
N MET A 80 -5.54 5.79 -0.80
CA MET A 80 -4.16 6.14 -0.48
C MET A 80 -3.37 4.83 -0.45
N HIS A 81 -2.81 4.44 -1.58
CA HIS A 81 -1.74 3.45 -1.60
C HIS A 81 -0.46 4.11 -1.07
N GLY A 82 0.42 3.28 -0.48
CA GLY A 82 1.53 3.65 0.40
C GLY A 82 2.44 4.78 -0.08
N GLU A 83 3.19 5.30 0.89
CA GLU A 83 4.22 6.36 0.80
C GLU A 83 4.48 6.86 -0.62
N SER A 84 4.04 8.10 -0.89
CA SER A 84 4.44 8.78 -2.12
C SER A 84 5.93 9.03 -2.06
N ALA A 85 6.72 8.16 -2.68
CA ALA A 85 8.12 8.44 -2.94
C ALA A 85 8.19 9.77 -3.69
N THR A 86 9.01 10.70 -3.20
CA THR A 86 9.24 11.95 -3.90
C THR A 86 9.84 11.62 -5.28
N PRO A 87 9.41 12.27 -6.37
CA PRO A 87 9.86 11.92 -7.72
C PRO A 87 11.39 11.87 -7.88
N ASN A 88 12.11 12.76 -7.17
CA ASN A 88 13.57 12.83 -7.20
C ASN A 88 14.24 11.62 -6.52
N LEU A 89 13.64 11.07 -5.46
CA LEU A 89 14.20 9.88 -4.79
C LEU A 89 14.16 8.66 -5.71
N VAL A 90 13.13 8.58 -6.55
CA VAL A 90 12.96 7.48 -7.52
C VAL A 90 13.96 7.60 -8.67
N SER A 91 14.22 8.80 -9.20
CA SER A 91 15.23 8.98 -10.26
C SER A 91 16.62 8.60 -9.80
N ASP A 92 17.02 9.07 -8.62
CA ASP A 92 18.35 8.83 -8.06
C ASP A 92 18.56 7.34 -7.76
N PHE A 93 17.52 6.68 -7.25
CA PHE A 93 17.54 5.24 -7.02
C PHE A 93 17.65 4.44 -8.33
N ILE A 94 16.90 4.82 -9.37
CA ILE A 94 17.00 4.18 -10.68
C ILE A 94 18.41 4.32 -11.26
N GLU A 95 19.01 5.51 -11.17
CA GLU A 95 20.37 5.76 -11.65
C GLU A 95 21.40 4.95 -10.86
N LEU A 96 21.27 4.89 -9.53
CA LEU A 96 22.09 4.03 -8.68
C LEU A 96 22.02 2.56 -9.11
N ILE A 97 20.82 2.02 -9.33
CA ILE A 97 20.66 0.62 -9.75
C ILE A 97 21.27 0.38 -11.13
N LYS A 98 21.07 1.29 -12.10
CA LYS A 98 21.71 1.19 -13.42
C LYS A 98 23.23 1.16 -13.32
N ASN A 99 23.81 2.05 -12.51
CA ASN A 99 25.26 2.10 -12.27
C ASN A 99 25.78 0.82 -11.59
N LYS A 100 24.99 0.21 -10.68
CA LYS A 100 25.38 -1.07 -10.06
C LYS A 100 25.29 -2.24 -11.04
N ILE A 101 24.28 -2.26 -11.91
CA ILE A 101 24.17 -3.26 -12.98
C ILE A 101 25.37 -3.18 -13.93
N SER A 102 25.80 -1.97 -14.31
CA SER A 102 26.98 -1.83 -15.17
C SER A 102 28.29 -2.24 -14.49
N LEU A 103 28.43 -2.00 -13.18
CA LEU A 103 29.64 -2.34 -12.43
C LEU A 103 29.77 -3.85 -12.11
N TYR A 104 28.67 -4.53 -11.79
CA TYR A 104 28.69 -5.93 -11.37
C TYR A 104 28.32 -6.90 -12.51
N GLY A 105 27.59 -6.43 -13.52
CA GLY A 105 26.94 -7.27 -14.52
C GLY A 105 25.58 -7.80 -14.05
N ALA A 106 24.66 -8.01 -15.00
CA ALA A 106 23.28 -8.46 -14.72
C ALA A 106 23.23 -9.78 -13.94
N GLN A 107 24.19 -10.68 -14.17
CA GLN A 107 24.28 -11.95 -13.49
C GLN A 107 24.64 -11.82 -12.00
N ASN A 108 25.23 -10.70 -11.58
CA ASN A 108 25.73 -10.46 -10.21
C ASN A 108 24.92 -9.41 -9.45
N VAL A 109 23.87 -8.85 -10.04
CA VAL A 109 22.91 -7.99 -9.34
C VAL A 109 21.69 -8.82 -8.98
N TYR A 110 21.37 -8.90 -7.69
CA TYR A 110 20.28 -9.70 -7.15
C TYR A 110 19.24 -8.83 -6.48
N ASN A 111 17.99 -9.28 -6.55
CA ASN A 111 16.91 -8.79 -5.70
C ASN A 111 16.44 -9.94 -4.79
N ALA A 112 16.26 -9.66 -3.50
CA ALA A 112 15.63 -10.57 -2.56
C ALA A 112 14.43 -9.91 -1.90
N ASP A 113 13.30 -10.62 -1.89
CA ASP A 113 12.06 -10.13 -1.32
C ASP A 113 11.30 -11.24 -0.58
N GLU A 114 10.57 -10.85 0.47
CA GLU A 114 9.78 -11.75 1.31
C GLU A 114 8.28 -11.55 1.06
N THR A 115 7.60 -12.65 0.75
CA THR A 115 6.14 -12.67 0.62
C THR A 115 5.50 -13.58 1.65
N GLY A 116 4.37 -13.14 2.22
CA GLY A 116 3.60 -13.88 3.20
C GLY A 116 2.40 -14.59 2.58
N LEU A 117 2.31 -15.91 2.75
CA LEU A 117 1.14 -16.72 2.37
C LEU A 117 0.23 -16.92 3.58
N PHE A 118 -0.93 -16.25 3.57
CA PHE A 118 -1.94 -16.37 4.63
C PHE A 118 -2.97 -17.47 4.31
N TYR A 119 -2.61 -18.71 4.60
CA TYR A 119 -3.38 -19.89 4.19
C TYR A 119 -4.70 -20.12 4.96
N LYS A 120 -4.94 -19.41 6.08
CA LYS A 120 -6.23 -19.45 6.80
C LYS A 120 -7.07 -18.17 6.63
N MET A 121 -6.62 -17.22 5.82
CA MET A 121 -7.32 -15.94 5.69
C MET A 121 -8.60 -16.10 4.88
N ILE A 122 -9.72 -15.74 5.49
CA ILE A 122 -11.05 -15.72 4.86
C ILE A 122 -11.26 -14.34 4.22
N PRO A 123 -12.00 -14.24 3.09
CA PRO A 123 -12.35 -12.95 2.50
C PRO A 123 -12.98 -11.98 3.50
N SER A 124 -12.52 -10.72 3.49
CA SER A 124 -13.04 -9.65 4.35
C SER A 124 -14.37 -9.06 3.88
N LYS A 125 -14.83 -9.46 2.68
CA LYS A 125 -16.08 -9.03 2.06
C LYS A 125 -16.87 -10.26 1.62
N SER A 126 -18.17 -10.25 1.89
CA SER A 126 -19.10 -11.30 1.47
C SER A 126 -20.37 -10.66 0.93
N VAL A 127 -20.98 -11.30 -0.06
CA VAL A 127 -22.28 -10.89 -0.60
C VAL A 127 -23.36 -11.33 0.38
N CYS A 128 -23.94 -10.37 1.12
CA CYS A 128 -24.88 -10.65 2.21
C CYS A 128 -26.16 -9.81 2.06
N LYS A 129 -27.33 -10.43 2.31
CA LYS A 129 -28.64 -9.74 2.37
C LYS A 129 -28.84 -8.94 3.66
N THR A 130 -28.09 -9.27 4.71
CA THR A 130 -28.15 -8.62 6.03
C THR A 130 -26.74 -8.30 6.52
N ILE A 131 -26.62 -7.29 7.39
CA ILE A 131 -25.33 -6.93 8.02
C ILE A 131 -24.92 -8.06 8.96
N LYS A 132 -23.76 -8.65 8.72
CA LYS A 132 -23.16 -9.68 9.59
C LYS A 132 -21.96 -9.09 10.32
N SER A 133 -21.76 -9.51 11.57
CA SER A 133 -20.51 -9.25 12.30
C SER A 133 -19.34 -9.90 11.55
N GLY A 134 -18.23 -9.18 11.44
CA GLY A 134 -17.01 -9.70 10.83
C GLY A 134 -16.38 -10.82 11.67
N TYR A 135 -15.64 -11.71 11.04
CA TYR A 135 -14.85 -12.73 11.72
C TYR A 135 -13.49 -12.18 12.16
N LYS A 136 -12.91 -12.72 13.23
CA LYS A 136 -11.52 -12.47 13.60
C LYS A 136 -10.63 -12.96 12.45
N VAL A 137 -9.84 -12.07 11.87
CA VAL A 137 -8.91 -12.41 10.79
C VAL A 137 -7.86 -13.38 11.33
N LEU A 138 -7.87 -14.61 10.82
CA LEU A 138 -6.81 -15.59 11.07
C LEU A 138 -5.59 -15.18 10.24
N LYS A 139 -4.57 -14.67 10.92
CA LYS A 139 -3.31 -14.23 10.31
C LYS A 139 -2.23 -15.32 10.30
N ASP A 140 -2.64 -16.58 10.46
CA ASP A 140 -1.75 -17.73 10.28
C ASP A 140 -1.14 -17.65 8.89
N ARG A 141 0.19 -17.65 8.85
CA ARG A 141 0.96 -17.51 7.62
C ARG A 141 2.20 -18.38 7.63
N VAL A 142 2.72 -18.57 6.44
CA VAL A 142 4.10 -18.96 6.19
C VAL A 142 4.69 -17.88 5.30
N SER A 143 5.94 -17.49 5.54
CA SER A 143 6.61 -16.52 4.68
C SER A 143 7.66 -17.22 3.82
N VAL A 144 7.85 -16.72 2.61
CA VAL A 144 8.83 -17.22 1.64
C VAL A 144 9.66 -16.05 1.19
N MET A 145 10.98 -16.14 1.38
CA MET A 145 11.91 -15.23 0.73
C MET A 145 12.41 -15.86 -0.58
N LEU A 146 12.28 -15.11 -1.66
CA LEU A 146 12.76 -15.45 -2.99
C LEU A 146 13.92 -14.52 -3.34
N CYS A 147 14.92 -15.03 -4.06
CA CYS A 147 16.06 -14.24 -4.48
C CYS A 147 16.54 -14.70 -5.87
N THR A 148 16.73 -13.75 -6.77
CA THR A 148 17.18 -14.01 -8.14
C THR A 148 17.99 -12.85 -8.69
N ASN A 149 18.86 -13.12 -9.66
CA ASN A 149 19.61 -12.10 -10.37
C ASN A 149 18.81 -11.43 -11.49
N VAL A 150 19.31 -10.31 -12.02
CA VAL A 150 18.60 -9.47 -12.99
C VAL A 150 18.29 -10.21 -14.29
N ASP A 151 19.19 -11.09 -14.76
CA ASP A 151 18.95 -11.89 -15.97
C ASP A 151 18.16 -13.19 -15.72
N GLY A 152 17.86 -13.51 -14.46
CA GLY A 152 17.08 -14.67 -14.04
C GLY A 152 17.79 -16.02 -14.22
N THR A 153 19.08 -16.04 -14.52
CA THR A 153 19.88 -17.26 -14.70
C THR A 153 20.19 -17.96 -13.39
N ASP A 154 20.26 -17.22 -12.29
CA ASP A 154 20.46 -17.74 -10.93
C ASP A 154 19.23 -17.43 -10.07
N LYS A 155 18.53 -18.50 -9.70
CA LYS A 155 17.40 -18.49 -8.76
C LYS A 155 17.82 -19.23 -7.52
N ARG A 156 18.00 -18.49 -6.43
CA ARG A 156 18.40 -19.06 -5.14
C ARG A 156 17.29 -19.96 -4.61
N THR A 157 17.66 -21.03 -3.91
CA THR A 157 16.71 -21.90 -3.23
C THR A 157 15.82 -21.06 -2.30
N PRO A 158 14.48 -21.15 -2.41
CA PRO A 158 13.58 -20.37 -1.56
C PRO A 158 13.82 -20.62 -0.07
N LEU A 159 13.72 -19.56 0.73
CA LEU A 159 13.79 -19.64 2.19
C LEU A 159 12.37 -19.59 2.76
N LEU A 160 11.90 -20.73 3.26
CA LEU A 160 10.59 -20.91 3.88
C LEU A 160 10.67 -20.67 5.39
N ILE A 161 9.82 -19.79 5.92
CA ILE A 161 9.80 -19.41 7.34
C ILE A 161 8.44 -19.77 7.94
N GLY A 162 8.43 -20.81 8.75
CA GLY A 162 7.25 -21.25 9.47
C GLY A 162 7.23 -20.80 10.94
N LEU A 163 6.16 -21.16 11.63
CA LEU A 163 6.01 -20.89 13.06
C LEU A 163 6.82 -21.87 13.92
N PHE A 164 6.77 -23.15 13.56
CA PHE A 164 7.33 -24.24 14.36
C PHE A 164 8.67 -24.69 13.82
N LYS A 165 9.63 -24.98 14.70
CA LYS A 165 10.95 -25.53 14.29
C LYS A 165 10.82 -26.87 13.56
N ASN A 166 9.93 -27.75 14.04
CA ASN A 166 9.65 -29.05 13.45
C ASN A 166 8.15 -29.20 13.18
N PRO A 167 7.64 -28.73 12.03
CA PRO A 167 6.23 -28.84 11.70
C PRO A 167 5.81 -30.29 11.51
N ARG A 168 4.73 -30.70 12.18
CA ARG A 168 4.23 -32.09 12.12
C ARG A 168 3.86 -32.54 10.71
N PHE A 169 3.43 -31.61 9.85
CA PHE A 169 3.05 -31.91 8.47
C PHE A 169 4.23 -32.24 7.55
N PHE A 170 5.48 -32.00 7.98
CA PHE A 170 6.68 -32.43 7.24
C PHE A 170 7.22 -33.81 7.67
N LYS A 171 6.55 -34.53 8.59
CA LYS A 171 7.06 -35.79 9.15
C LYS A 171 7.40 -36.83 8.07
N ASN A 172 6.62 -36.88 6.99
CA ASN A 172 6.80 -37.82 5.88
C ASN A 172 7.19 -37.11 4.57
N PHE A 173 7.70 -35.88 4.66
CA PHE A 173 8.04 -35.06 3.50
C PHE A 173 9.38 -34.36 3.73
N ASP A 174 10.38 -34.70 2.90
CA ASP A 174 11.69 -34.08 2.99
C ASP A 174 11.69 -32.69 2.33
N ILE A 175 11.21 -31.71 3.11
CA ILE A 175 11.11 -30.30 2.70
C ILE A 175 12.46 -29.70 2.28
N LYS A 176 13.57 -30.23 2.82
CA LYS A 176 14.92 -29.68 2.59
C LYS A 176 15.41 -29.86 1.16
N LYS A 177 14.81 -30.77 0.40
CA LYS A 177 15.07 -30.95 -1.03
C LYS A 177 14.58 -29.79 -1.89
N TYR A 178 13.58 -29.04 -1.41
CA TYR A 178 12.89 -28.02 -2.18
C TYR A 178 13.18 -26.61 -1.69
N VAL A 179 13.36 -26.45 -0.38
CA VAL A 179 13.53 -25.14 0.26
C VAL A 179 14.53 -25.19 1.42
N ILE A 180 15.10 -24.04 1.75
CA ILE A 180 15.76 -23.82 3.03
C ILE A 180 14.64 -23.54 4.04
N TYR A 181 14.56 -24.30 5.13
CA TYR A 181 13.54 -24.10 6.16
C TYR A 181 14.10 -23.39 7.39
N SER A 182 13.38 -22.39 7.88
CA SER A 182 13.63 -21.73 9.16
C SER A 182 12.32 -21.47 9.90
N ASN A 183 12.43 -20.98 11.14
CA ASN A 183 11.26 -20.66 11.94
C ASN A 183 11.45 -19.39 12.79
N SER A 184 10.35 -18.69 13.03
CA SER A 184 10.27 -17.56 13.96
C SER A 184 8.92 -17.54 14.67
N LYS A 185 8.83 -16.83 15.80
CA LYS A 185 7.59 -16.72 16.59
C LYS A 185 6.40 -16.11 15.82
N ARG A 186 6.67 -15.39 14.72
CA ARG A 186 5.66 -14.71 13.89
C ARG A 186 5.59 -15.26 12.46
N ALA A 187 6.33 -16.32 12.16
CA ALA A 187 6.50 -16.86 10.80
C ALA A 187 6.83 -15.76 9.76
N TRP A 188 7.67 -14.79 10.16
CA TRP A 188 8.26 -13.72 9.32
C TRP A 188 9.78 -13.82 9.47
N MET A 189 10.55 -13.42 8.45
CA MET A 189 11.95 -13.01 8.58
C MET A 189 12.24 -12.22 9.88
N ASP A 190 13.34 -12.59 10.52
CA ASP A 190 13.96 -11.79 11.56
C ASP A 190 15.44 -11.59 11.20
N SER A 191 16.13 -10.68 11.87
CA SER A 191 17.54 -10.41 11.56
C SER A 191 18.44 -11.63 11.74
N ARG A 192 18.11 -12.55 12.65
CA ARG A 192 18.89 -13.78 12.84
C ARG A 192 18.75 -14.68 11.61
N ILE A 193 17.54 -14.87 11.11
CA ILE A 193 17.27 -15.69 9.92
C ILE A 193 17.95 -15.07 8.70
N PHE A 194 17.81 -13.75 8.50
CA PHE A 194 18.40 -13.06 7.37
C PHE A 194 19.93 -13.10 7.41
N ASN A 195 20.55 -12.87 8.57
CA ASN A 195 22.01 -12.96 8.73
C ASN A 195 22.52 -14.38 8.48
N GLN A 196 21.79 -15.42 8.92
CA GLN A 196 22.15 -16.81 8.62
C GLN A 196 22.11 -17.11 7.12
N PHE A 197 21.11 -16.59 6.41
CA PHE A 197 21.04 -16.68 4.96
C PHE A 197 22.23 -16.00 4.28
N LEU A 198 22.55 -14.76 4.68
CA LEU A 198 23.66 -14.00 4.12
C LEU A 198 25.01 -14.66 4.38
N LEU A 199 25.29 -15.09 5.61
CA LEU A 199 26.56 -15.74 5.95
C LEU A 199 26.78 -17.03 5.16
N LYS A 200 25.72 -17.84 4.99
CA LYS A 200 25.81 -19.05 4.18
C LYS A 200 26.11 -18.71 2.71
N TRP A 201 25.42 -17.71 2.16
CA TRP A 201 25.64 -17.31 0.78
C TRP A 201 27.02 -16.68 0.56
N GLU A 202 27.49 -15.87 1.50
CA GLU A 202 28.83 -15.28 1.47
C GLU A 202 29.91 -16.37 1.42
N MET A 203 29.78 -17.44 2.22
CA MET A 203 30.71 -18.58 2.16
C MET A 203 30.72 -19.26 0.79
N GLU A 204 29.57 -19.36 0.11
CA GLU A 204 29.48 -19.90 -1.25
C GLU A 204 30.16 -18.96 -2.26
N LEU A 205 29.92 -17.66 -2.15
CA LEU A 205 30.48 -16.64 -3.04
C LEU A 205 32.01 -16.51 -2.90
N ARG A 206 32.53 -16.58 -1.67
CA ARG A 206 33.99 -16.54 -1.40
C ARG A 206 34.72 -17.72 -2.06
N LYS A 207 34.11 -18.91 -2.09
CA LYS A 207 34.69 -20.08 -2.78
C LYS A 207 34.79 -19.89 -4.29
N GLN A 208 33.96 -19.01 -4.84
CA GLN A 208 33.90 -18.68 -6.27
C GLN A 208 34.67 -17.40 -6.61
N ASP A 209 35.33 -16.77 -5.62
CA ASP A 209 35.88 -15.41 -5.71
C ASP A 209 34.89 -14.39 -6.34
N ARG A 210 33.61 -14.54 -6.00
CA ARG A 210 32.51 -13.84 -6.64
C ARG A 210 31.99 -12.72 -5.77
N LYS A 211 31.83 -11.53 -6.34
CA LYS A 211 31.19 -10.37 -5.68
C LYS A 211 29.84 -10.10 -6.33
N ILE A 212 28.85 -9.77 -5.50
CA ILE A 212 27.50 -9.45 -5.95
C ILE A 212 27.02 -8.13 -5.37
N PHE A 213 25.98 -7.56 -5.97
CA PHE A 213 25.21 -6.46 -5.41
C PHE A 213 23.79 -6.98 -5.11
N LEU A 214 23.44 -7.02 -3.82
CA LEU A 214 22.13 -7.49 -3.36
C LEU A 214 21.25 -6.30 -2.98
N VAL A 215 20.12 -6.17 -3.66
CA VAL A 215 19.03 -5.24 -3.34
C VAL A 215 18.05 -5.95 -2.42
N VAL A 216 17.71 -5.29 -1.32
CA VAL A 216 16.72 -5.74 -0.35
C VAL A 216 15.80 -4.58 0.03
N ASP A 217 14.54 -4.89 0.29
CA ASP A 217 13.60 -3.90 0.78
C ASP A 217 13.91 -3.52 2.25
N GLN A 218 13.67 -2.25 2.58
CA GLN A 218 13.74 -1.78 3.96
C GLN A 218 12.52 -2.32 4.72
N SER A 219 12.69 -3.46 5.38
CA SER A 219 11.71 -3.90 6.37
C SER A 219 11.65 -2.86 7.51
N LEU A 220 10.60 -2.03 7.52
CA LEU A 220 10.31 -1.08 8.60
C LEU A 220 10.19 -1.87 9.91
N LYS A 221 11.26 -1.89 10.69
CA LYS A 221 11.20 -2.25 12.10
C LYS A 221 10.65 -1.04 12.85
N THR A 222 9.32 -0.90 12.87
CA THR A 222 8.70 -0.15 13.97
C THR A 222 8.85 -0.99 15.23
N ASN A 223 9.76 -0.55 16.10
CA ASN A 223 9.90 -1.01 17.48
C ASN A 223 8.56 -0.92 18.23
#